data_AF-A0A8S2RTK3-F1
#
_entry.id   AF-A0A8S2RTK3-F1
#
_cell.length_a   1.000
_cell.length_b   1.000
_cell.length_c   1.000
_cell.angle_alpha   90.00
_cell.angle_beta   90.00
_cell.angle_gamma   90.00
#
_symmetry.space_group_name_H-M   'P 1'
#
loop_
_entity.id
_entity.type
_entity.pdbx_description
1 polymer ?
#
loop_
_entity_poly.entity_id
_entity_poly.type
_entity_poly.pdbx_seq_one_letter_code
_entity_poly.pdbx_strand_id
1 'polypeptide(L)'
;SACEIHIVVDNSNLFIGSQNGQGINRQQDTSVRINVGNLIAIIEQNKNSKDIKTRLVGGSTPPRTSRIWNEWEKCNYTCLLGDRSILNKEVFLDDMLHSQIQNLILRNNSHQGSVQQRLVLITGDGNANDNRTSFPDIVNIALDYGWTVELWSWGTSMNKKFSDIQRRNPSKMQINYLDQYRSKITFKQKQQQQKVNNQLNSWFSPVSIFVLCLGIFLCFFLIYWWN
;
A
#
# COMPACT_ATOMS: atom_id res chain seq x y z
N SER A 1 10.07 -13.32 -28.32
CA SER A 1 11.15 -12.42 -27.89
C SER A 1 11.24 -12.46 -26.38
N ALA A 2 12.45 -12.47 -25.82
CA ALA A 2 12.63 -12.39 -24.36
C ALA A 2 12.11 -11.04 -23.86
N CYS A 3 11.40 -11.04 -22.73
CA CYS A 3 10.88 -9.83 -22.09
C CYS A 3 11.36 -9.80 -20.65
N GLU A 4 11.95 -8.70 -20.22
CA GLU A 4 12.29 -8.46 -18.82
C GLU A 4 11.22 -7.59 -18.17
N ILE A 5 10.86 -7.95 -16.94
CA ILE A 5 9.72 -7.37 -16.23
C ILE A 5 10.19 -6.73 -14.93
N HIS A 6 9.82 -5.47 -14.76
CA HIS A 6 10.09 -4.68 -13.56
C HIS A 6 8.77 -4.29 -12.92
N ILE A 7 8.49 -4.81 -11.73
CA ILE A 7 7.26 -4.57 -11.00
C ILE A 7 7.52 -3.53 -9.91
N VAL A 8 6.74 -2.45 -9.92
CA VAL A 8 6.82 -1.38 -8.93
C VAL A 8 5.45 -1.09 -8.38
N VAL A 9 5.32 -1.19 -7.05
CA VAL A 9 4.07 -1.00 -6.33
C VAL A 9 4.14 0.25 -5.48
N ASP A 10 3.16 1.13 -5.67
CA ASP A 10 2.85 2.19 -4.72
C ASP A 10 1.78 1.68 -3.74
N ASN A 11 2.26 1.20 -2.59
CA ASN A 11 1.42 0.58 -1.57
C ASN A 11 0.45 1.58 -0.93
N SER A 12 0.82 2.86 -0.84
CA SER A 12 -0.05 3.88 -0.26
C SER A 12 -1.26 4.12 -1.15
N ASN A 13 -1.06 4.30 -2.45
CA ASN A 13 -2.15 4.47 -3.40
C ASN A 13 -2.97 3.18 -3.59
N LEU A 14 -2.33 2.02 -3.59
CA LEU A 14 -3.00 0.73 -3.59
C LEU A 14 -3.92 0.57 -2.36
N PHE A 15 -3.42 0.92 -1.18
CA PHE A 15 -4.15 0.77 0.09
C PHE A 15 -5.32 1.75 0.19
N ILE A 16 -5.08 3.04 -0.04
CA ILE A 16 -6.13 4.08 0.02
C ILE A 16 -7.22 3.78 -1.00
N GLY A 17 -6.85 3.43 -2.24
CA GLY A 17 -7.83 3.09 -3.27
C GLY A 17 -8.69 1.87 -2.93
N SER A 18 -8.16 0.92 -2.16
CA SER A 18 -8.92 -0.26 -1.71
C SER A 18 -10.02 0.05 -0.70
N GLN A 19 -9.97 1.21 -0.05
CA GLN A 19 -10.95 1.65 0.93
C GLN A 19 -12.14 2.35 0.28
N ASN A 20 -12.00 2.82 -0.97
CA ASN A 20 -13.08 3.52 -1.67
C ASN A 20 -14.22 2.54 -2.00
N GLY A 21 -15.44 2.84 -1.54
CA GLY A 21 -16.62 2.02 -1.78
C GLY A 21 -16.98 1.88 -3.26
N GLN A 22 -17.71 0.81 -3.61
CA GLN A 22 -18.21 0.55 -4.96
C GLN A 22 -19.68 0.96 -5.08
N GLY A 23 -20.09 1.38 -6.28
CA GLY A 23 -21.50 1.70 -6.58
C GLY A 23 -21.97 3.09 -6.12
N ILE A 24 -23.28 3.24 -5.94
CA ILE A 24 -23.96 4.54 -5.70
C ILE A 24 -23.61 5.10 -4.31
N ASN A 25 -23.39 4.23 -3.32
CA ASN A 25 -22.98 4.61 -1.96
C ASN A 25 -21.45 4.47 -1.80
N ARG A 26 -20.71 5.46 -2.31
CA ARG A 26 -19.23 5.55 -2.24
C ARG A 26 -18.70 5.86 -0.83
N GLN A 27 -19.12 5.12 0.19
CA GLN A 27 -18.56 5.28 1.52
C GLN A 27 -17.19 4.59 1.62
N GLN A 28 -16.23 5.29 2.23
CA GLN A 28 -14.90 4.74 2.49
C GLN A 28 -14.96 3.74 3.65
N ASP A 29 -14.43 2.53 3.43
CA ASP A 29 -14.31 1.49 4.46
C ASP A 29 -12.83 1.31 4.85
N THR A 30 -12.43 1.96 5.93
CA THR A 30 -11.06 1.92 6.46
C THR A 30 -10.70 0.59 7.13
N SER A 31 -11.63 -0.36 7.26
CA SER A 31 -11.35 -1.72 7.74
C SER A 31 -10.80 -2.64 6.65
N VAL A 32 -10.92 -2.24 5.39
CA VAL A 32 -10.42 -3.00 4.25
C VAL A 32 -8.89 -3.04 4.27
N ARG A 33 -8.34 -4.22 4.02
CA ARG A 33 -6.90 -4.50 3.88
C ARG A 33 -6.65 -5.25 2.58
N ILE A 34 -5.43 -5.15 2.08
CA ILE A 34 -4.95 -5.88 0.91
C ILE A 34 -4.40 -7.24 1.32
N ASN A 35 -4.82 -8.30 0.63
CA ASN A 35 -4.16 -9.60 0.65
C ASN A 35 -3.02 -9.59 -0.38
N VAL A 36 -1.78 -9.38 0.10
CA VAL A 36 -0.58 -9.25 -0.74
C VAL A 36 -0.31 -10.50 -1.57
N GLY A 37 -0.42 -11.69 -0.97
CA GLY A 37 -0.19 -12.96 -1.68
C GLY A 37 -1.17 -13.15 -2.85
N ASN A 38 -2.46 -12.90 -2.62
CA ASN A 38 -3.46 -12.98 -3.69
C ASN A 38 -3.27 -11.90 -4.76
N LEU A 39 -2.89 -10.69 -4.35
CA LEU A 39 -2.60 -9.60 -5.28
C LEU A 39 -1.44 -9.97 -6.21
N ILE A 40 -0.33 -10.47 -5.66
CA ILE A 40 0.84 -10.88 -6.43
C ILE A 40 0.51 -12.05 -7.35
N ALA A 41 -0.27 -13.03 -6.89
CA ALA A 41 -0.74 -14.14 -7.72
C ALA A 41 -1.52 -13.66 -8.96
N ILE A 42 -2.22 -12.53 -8.86
CA ILE A 42 -2.96 -11.91 -9.98
C ILE A 42 -2.02 -11.07 -10.86
N ILE A 43 -1.20 -10.20 -10.27
CA ILE A 43 -0.30 -9.31 -11.04
C ILE A 43 0.75 -10.13 -11.80
N GLU A 44 1.30 -11.17 -11.17
CA GLU A 44 2.30 -12.05 -11.76
C GLU A 44 1.69 -13.19 -12.57
N GLN A 45 0.35 -13.22 -12.72
CA GLN A 45 -0.33 -14.24 -13.51
C GLN A 45 0.18 -14.21 -14.95
N ASN A 46 0.51 -15.40 -15.48
CA ASN A 46 1.05 -15.61 -16.83
C ASN A 46 2.44 -14.98 -17.08
N LYS A 47 3.16 -14.55 -16.03
CA LYS A 47 4.55 -14.09 -16.13
C LYS A 47 5.48 -15.22 -15.68
N ASN A 48 6.54 -15.48 -16.45
CA ASN A 48 7.56 -16.42 -16.01
C ASN A 48 8.40 -15.77 -14.92
N SER A 49 8.61 -16.45 -13.79
CA SER A 49 9.38 -15.89 -12.66
C SER A 49 10.81 -15.52 -13.06
N LYS A 50 11.40 -16.20 -14.07
CA LYS A 50 12.73 -15.91 -14.63
C LYS A 50 12.80 -14.57 -15.39
N ASP A 51 11.66 -14.10 -15.88
CA ASP A 51 11.55 -12.84 -16.64
C ASP A 51 11.39 -11.64 -15.70
N ILE A 52 10.95 -11.86 -14.46
CA ILE A 52 10.77 -10.79 -13.47
C ILE A 52 12.11 -10.48 -12.80
N LYS A 53 12.71 -9.36 -13.22
CA LYS A 53 14.04 -8.91 -12.77
C LYS A 53 13.98 -8.01 -11.55
N THR A 54 12.85 -7.35 -11.31
CA THR A 54 12.73 -6.38 -10.23
C THR A 54 11.33 -6.42 -9.61
N ARG A 55 11.29 -6.38 -8.27
CA ARG A 55 10.08 -6.28 -7.46
C ARG A 55 10.31 -5.23 -6.38
N LEU A 56 9.74 -4.05 -6.57
CA LEU A 56 9.82 -2.95 -5.61
C LEU A 56 8.45 -2.62 -5.08
N VAL A 57 8.37 -2.30 -3.80
CA VAL A 57 7.18 -1.72 -3.18
C VAL A 57 7.58 -0.52 -2.34
N GLY A 58 6.95 0.62 -2.56
CA GLY A 58 7.09 1.82 -1.74
C GLY A 58 5.81 2.10 -0.96
N GLY A 59 5.94 2.54 0.28
CA GLY A 59 4.81 2.99 1.09
C GLY A 59 5.29 3.49 2.45
N SER A 60 4.39 4.12 3.18
CA SER A 60 4.79 5.10 4.20
C SER A 60 4.21 4.88 5.60
N THR A 61 3.35 3.86 5.79
CA THR A 61 2.77 3.53 7.11
C THR A 61 2.34 2.06 7.18
N PRO A 62 2.47 1.34 8.33
CA PRO A 62 2.95 1.74 9.66
C PRO A 62 4.40 1.20 9.91
N PRO A 63 4.98 1.19 11.14
CA PRO A 63 6.44 1.13 11.36
C PRO A 63 7.11 -0.02 10.62
N ARG A 64 8.44 0.03 10.42
CA ARG A 64 9.21 -1.01 9.71
C ARG A 64 8.85 -2.45 10.13
N THR A 65 8.38 -2.65 11.35
CA THR A 65 7.88 -3.91 11.93
C THR A 65 6.45 -4.31 11.55
N SER A 66 5.80 -3.59 10.62
CA SER A 66 4.41 -3.85 10.27
C SER A 66 4.28 -5.16 9.52
N ARG A 67 3.20 -5.89 9.84
CA ARG A 67 2.89 -7.17 9.19
C ARG A 67 2.85 -7.05 7.66
N ILE A 68 2.45 -5.91 7.11
CA ILE A 68 2.31 -5.74 5.66
C ILE A 68 3.66 -5.80 4.94
N TRP A 69 4.73 -5.24 5.52
CA TRP A 69 6.08 -5.30 4.92
C TRP A 69 6.61 -6.72 4.91
N ASN A 70 6.40 -7.47 5.99
CA ASN A 70 6.75 -8.89 6.04
C ASN A 70 6.01 -9.71 4.98
N GLU A 71 4.75 -9.39 4.67
CA GLU A 71 4.02 -10.10 3.61
C GLU A 71 4.58 -9.78 2.21
N TRP A 72 5.01 -8.54 1.96
CA TRP A 72 5.71 -8.17 0.72
C TRP A 72 7.06 -8.88 0.59
N GLU A 73 7.86 -8.88 1.65
CA GLU A 73 9.19 -9.53 1.69
C GLU A 73 9.08 -11.05 1.51
N LYS A 74 8.09 -11.71 2.13
CA LYS A 74 7.80 -13.14 1.90
C LYS A 74 7.50 -13.45 0.43
N CYS A 75 7.05 -12.46 -0.33
CA CYS A 75 6.79 -12.59 -1.75
C CYS A 75 7.96 -12.07 -2.62
N ASN A 76 9.14 -11.88 -2.03
CA ASN A 76 10.38 -11.42 -2.68
C ASN A 76 10.31 -9.99 -3.24
N TYR A 77 9.50 -9.12 -2.65
CA TYR A 77 9.52 -7.68 -2.95
C TYR A 77 10.51 -6.96 -2.03
N THR A 78 11.30 -6.06 -2.60
CA THR A 78 12.13 -5.13 -1.82
C THR A 78 11.27 -3.94 -1.36
N CYS A 79 11.16 -3.77 -0.05
CA CYS A 79 10.41 -2.68 0.57
C CYS A 79 11.26 -1.40 0.66
N LEU A 80 10.80 -0.35 -0.02
CA LEU A 80 11.38 0.98 0.00
C LEU A 80 10.57 1.87 0.96
N LEU A 81 11.10 2.08 2.16
CA LEU A 81 10.39 2.77 3.24
C LEU A 81 10.99 4.16 3.44
N GLY A 82 10.17 5.20 3.34
CA GLY A 82 10.57 6.57 3.65
C GLY A 82 10.55 6.85 5.16
N ASP A 83 11.51 7.62 5.65
CA ASP A 83 11.48 8.14 7.02
C ASP A 83 10.48 9.29 7.13
N ARG A 84 9.73 9.36 8.25
CA ARG A 84 8.80 10.47 8.51
C ARG A 84 9.59 11.72 8.88
N SER A 85 9.24 12.86 8.29
CA SER A 85 9.73 14.16 8.79
C SER A 85 9.14 14.49 10.17
N ILE A 86 9.77 15.43 10.87
CA ILE A 86 9.35 15.94 12.20
C ILE A 86 7.89 16.45 12.20
N LEU A 87 7.34 16.78 11.03
CA LEU A 87 5.98 17.29 10.84
C LEU A 87 4.95 16.20 10.47
N ASN A 88 5.27 14.90 10.61
CA ASN A 88 4.41 13.78 10.22
C ASN A 88 3.96 13.78 8.75
N LYS A 89 4.54 14.65 7.91
CA LYS A 89 4.39 14.57 6.46
C LYS A 89 5.45 13.66 5.91
N GLU A 90 4.99 12.75 5.08
CA GLU A 90 5.82 11.93 4.21
C GLU A 90 6.48 12.87 3.22
N VAL A 91 7.79 12.77 3.11
CA VAL A 91 8.54 13.54 2.14
C VAL A 91 9.35 12.54 1.33
N PHE A 92 9.22 12.61 0.01
CA PHE A 92 10.08 11.93 -0.98
C PHE A 92 9.86 10.43 -1.24
N LEU A 93 8.76 9.79 -0.79
CA LEU A 93 8.52 8.39 -1.16
C LEU A 93 8.24 8.22 -2.67
N ASP A 94 7.35 9.04 -3.21
CA ASP A 94 7.05 9.03 -4.65
C ASP A 94 8.31 9.37 -5.45
N ASP A 95 9.05 10.38 -5.01
CA ASP A 95 10.34 10.79 -5.61
C ASP A 95 11.36 9.64 -5.59
N MET A 96 11.39 8.83 -4.52
CA MET A 96 12.24 7.63 -4.44
C MET A 96 11.79 6.57 -5.45
N LEU A 97 10.49 6.26 -5.54
CA LEU A 97 9.99 5.29 -6.52
C LEU A 97 10.25 5.76 -7.96
N HIS A 98 10.01 7.03 -8.24
CA HIS A 98 10.32 7.68 -9.52
C HIS A 98 11.81 7.52 -9.86
N SER A 99 12.70 7.83 -8.91
CA SER A 99 14.15 7.69 -9.09
C SER A 99 14.58 6.25 -9.34
N GLN A 100 14.00 5.27 -8.63
CA GLN A 100 14.28 3.85 -8.86
C GLN A 100 13.85 3.43 -10.27
N ILE A 101 12.66 3.82 -10.72
CA ILE A 101 12.19 3.50 -12.08
C ILE A 101 13.10 4.16 -13.13
N GLN A 102 13.45 5.44 -12.96
CA GLN A 102 14.39 6.11 -13.88
C GLN A 102 15.74 5.40 -13.94
N ASN A 103 16.30 4.99 -12.79
CA ASN A 103 17.54 4.22 -12.74
C ASN A 103 17.42 2.87 -13.47
N LEU A 104 16.28 2.17 -13.34
CA LEU A 104 16.02 0.94 -14.08
C LEU A 104 15.98 1.20 -15.59
N ILE A 105 15.28 2.26 -16.01
CA ILE A 105 15.20 2.65 -17.42
C ILE A 105 16.61 2.93 -17.95
N LEU A 106 17.40 3.76 -17.28
CA LEU A 106 18.75 4.12 -17.72
C LEU A 106 19.71 2.93 -17.78
N ARG A 107 19.68 2.05 -16.77
CA ARG A 107 20.56 0.86 -16.73
C ARG A 107 20.26 -0.13 -17.85
N ASN A 108 18.98 -0.31 -18.16
CA ASN A 108 18.53 -1.23 -19.21
C ASN A 108 18.29 -0.51 -20.56
N ASN A 109 18.68 0.77 -20.67
CA ASN A 109 18.73 1.52 -21.94
C ASN A 109 20.02 1.22 -22.73
N SER A 110 20.99 0.59 -22.07
CA SER A 110 22.17 0.04 -22.74
C SER A 110 21.74 -1.23 -23.47
N HIS A 111 22.08 -1.35 -24.76
CA HIS A 111 21.88 -2.51 -25.64
C HIS A 111 20.70 -2.42 -26.62
N GLN A 112 21.01 -1.86 -27.79
CA GLN A 112 20.90 -2.57 -29.07
C GLN A 112 20.19 -3.95 -28.99
N GLY A 113 18.86 -3.93 -29.05
CA GLY A 113 18.16 -4.68 -30.10
C GLY A 113 17.59 -6.08 -29.80
N SER A 114 17.63 -6.64 -28.59
CA SER A 114 17.17 -8.04 -28.42
C SER A 114 16.12 -8.33 -27.34
N VAL A 115 16.07 -7.57 -26.25
CA VAL A 115 15.21 -7.90 -25.10
C VAL A 115 14.20 -6.78 -24.85
N GLN A 116 12.91 -7.11 -24.92
CA GLN A 116 11.85 -6.15 -24.63
C GLN A 116 11.81 -5.88 -23.13
N GLN A 117 11.66 -4.61 -22.75
CA GLN A 117 11.48 -4.23 -21.34
C GLN A 117 10.00 -3.95 -21.06
N ARG A 118 9.54 -4.33 -19.86
CA ARG A 118 8.19 -4.07 -19.38
C ARG A 118 8.19 -3.51 -17.97
N LEU A 119 7.58 -2.33 -17.80
CA LEU A 119 7.24 -1.77 -16.50
C LEU A 119 5.83 -2.22 -16.11
N VAL A 120 5.70 -2.90 -14.99
CA VAL A 120 4.41 -3.20 -14.34
C VAL A 120 4.27 -2.24 -13.16
N LEU A 121 3.37 -1.27 -13.28
CA LEU A 121 3.21 -0.21 -12.29
C LEU A 121 1.86 -0.35 -11.59
N ILE A 122 1.86 -0.39 -10.26
CA ILE A 122 0.64 -0.43 -9.46
C ILE A 122 0.50 0.93 -8.78
N THR A 123 -0.35 1.80 -9.32
CA THR A 123 -0.68 3.10 -8.71
C THR A 123 -2.01 3.63 -9.27
N GLY A 124 -2.62 4.58 -8.58
CA GLY A 124 -3.71 5.40 -9.11
C GLY A 124 -3.34 6.87 -9.26
N ASP A 125 -2.18 7.28 -8.75
CA ASP A 125 -1.83 8.69 -8.64
C ASP A 125 -1.26 9.23 -9.94
N GLY A 126 -1.77 10.40 -10.33
CA GLY A 126 -1.28 11.16 -11.48
C GLY A 126 -1.12 12.65 -11.16
N ASN A 127 -1.09 12.99 -9.88
CA ASN A 127 -0.86 14.35 -9.43
C ASN A 127 0.58 14.76 -9.70
N ALA A 128 0.74 16.02 -10.10
CA ALA A 128 2.06 16.63 -10.20
C ALA A 128 2.40 17.16 -8.80
N ASN A 129 3.54 16.74 -8.26
CA ASN A 129 3.99 17.13 -6.93
C ASN A 129 4.75 18.45 -7.00
N ASP A 130 4.07 19.59 -7.17
CA ASP A 130 4.66 20.94 -7.13
C ASP A 130 5.89 21.10 -8.06
N ASN A 131 5.73 20.83 -9.36
CA ASN A 131 6.80 20.78 -10.38
C ASN A 131 7.82 19.65 -10.25
N ARG A 132 7.59 18.66 -9.37
CA ARG A 132 8.35 17.40 -9.36
C ARG A 132 7.75 16.38 -10.33
N THR A 133 8.53 15.36 -10.62
CA THR A 133 8.11 14.21 -11.42
C THR A 133 6.85 13.54 -10.86
N SER A 134 5.98 13.08 -11.75
CA SER A 134 4.77 12.31 -11.45
C SER A 134 4.82 10.91 -12.08
N PHE A 135 4.02 9.96 -11.59
CA PHE A 135 3.93 8.64 -12.22
C PHE A 135 3.55 8.69 -13.72
N PRO A 136 2.64 9.55 -14.19
CA PRO A 136 2.43 9.77 -15.62
C PRO A 136 3.69 10.16 -16.39
N ASP A 137 4.56 11.00 -15.81
CA ASP A 137 5.84 11.39 -16.44
C ASP A 137 6.76 10.17 -16.56
N ILE A 138 6.84 9.36 -15.50
CA ILE A 138 7.61 8.11 -15.49
C ILE A 138 7.11 7.13 -16.54
N VAL A 139 5.79 7.00 -16.70
CA VAL A 139 5.19 6.16 -17.75
C VAL A 139 5.56 6.68 -19.14
N ASN A 140 5.48 7.99 -19.40
CA ASN A 140 5.90 8.54 -20.69
C ASN A 140 7.40 8.28 -20.94
N ILE A 141 8.27 8.49 -19.95
CA ILE A 141 9.71 8.21 -20.06
C ILE A 141 9.95 6.74 -20.42
N ALA A 142 9.28 5.79 -19.77
CA ALA A 142 9.42 4.37 -20.11
C ALA A 142 9.00 4.08 -21.57
N LEU A 143 7.87 4.65 -22.02
CA LEU A 143 7.36 4.47 -23.38
C LEU A 143 8.29 5.10 -24.44
N ASP A 144 8.86 6.26 -24.15
CA ASP A 144 9.81 6.97 -25.01
C ASP A 144 11.11 6.16 -25.18
N TYR A 145 11.51 5.42 -24.14
CA TYR A 145 12.62 4.46 -24.17
C TYR A 145 12.25 3.10 -24.79
N GLY A 146 11.06 2.98 -25.38
CA GLY A 146 10.62 1.76 -26.08
C GLY A 146 10.13 0.64 -25.18
N TRP A 147 9.94 0.89 -23.87
CA TRP A 147 9.37 -0.09 -22.97
C TRP A 147 7.87 -0.27 -23.23
N THR A 148 7.35 -1.42 -22.81
CA THR A 148 5.89 -1.59 -22.64
C THR A 148 5.52 -1.31 -21.19
N VAL A 149 4.29 -0.86 -20.96
CA VAL A 149 3.78 -0.52 -19.64
C VAL A 149 2.48 -1.28 -19.36
N GLU A 150 2.42 -1.91 -18.20
CA GLU A 150 1.24 -2.58 -17.66
C GLU A 150 0.85 -1.87 -16.37
N LEU A 151 -0.17 -1.01 -16.43
CA LEU A 151 -0.67 -0.26 -15.28
C LEU A 151 -1.77 -1.06 -14.57
N TRP A 152 -1.68 -1.19 -13.26
CA TRP A 152 -2.71 -1.74 -12.40
C TRP A 152 -3.25 -0.66 -11.47
N SER A 153 -4.56 -0.46 -11.46
CA SER A 153 -5.18 0.59 -10.66
C SER A 153 -6.60 0.25 -10.21
N TRP A 154 -7.05 0.90 -9.14
CA TRP A 154 -8.47 0.94 -8.79
C TRP A 154 -9.17 1.94 -9.71
N GLY A 155 -10.21 1.53 -10.42
CA GLY A 155 -10.87 2.34 -11.45
C GLY A 155 -11.42 3.67 -10.91
N THR A 156 -11.91 3.68 -9.67
CA THR A 156 -12.41 4.91 -9.02
C THR A 156 -11.29 5.88 -8.60
N SER A 157 -10.07 5.41 -8.48
CA SER A 157 -8.92 6.19 -7.97
C SER A 157 -7.90 6.52 -9.06
N MET A 158 -8.03 5.93 -10.25
CA MET A 158 -7.08 6.12 -11.33
C MET A 158 -7.21 7.52 -11.96
N ASN A 159 -6.10 8.23 -12.03
CA ASN A 159 -6.04 9.52 -12.72
C ASN A 159 -6.30 9.37 -14.24
N LYS A 160 -7.13 10.25 -14.82
CA LYS A 160 -7.49 10.24 -16.25
C LYS A 160 -6.29 10.35 -17.19
N LYS A 161 -5.18 10.97 -16.75
CA LYS A 161 -3.94 11.07 -17.53
C LYS A 161 -3.46 9.71 -18.02
N PHE A 162 -3.61 8.64 -17.25
CA PHE A 162 -3.22 7.30 -17.68
C PHE A 162 -4.04 6.81 -18.87
N SER A 163 -5.36 7.05 -18.87
CA SER A 163 -6.22 6.73 -20.01
C SER A 163 -5.84 7.53 -21.26
N ASP A 164 -5.42 8.78 -21.10
CA ASP A 164 -4.93 9.60 -22.21
C ASP A 164 -3.58 9.11 -22.76
N ILE A 165 -2.66 8.65 -21.89
CA ILE A 165 -1.40 8.02 -22.30
C ILE A 165 -1.66 6.71 -23.05
N GLN A 166 -2.54 5.85 -22.53
CA GLN A 166 -2.91 4.58 -23.16
C GLN A 166 -3.51 4.80 -24.56
N ARG A 167 -4.42 5.78 -24.71
CA ARG A 167 -5.04 6.11 -26.00
C ARG A 167 -4.01 6.52 -27.05
N ARG A 168 -2.94 7.22 -26.65
CA ARG A 168 -1.82 7.61 -27.52
C ARG A 168 -0.85 6.46 -27.79
N ASN A 169 -0.81 5.43 -26.94
CA ASN A 169 0.14 4.32 -26.99
C ASN A 169 -0.55 2.94 -26.88
N PRO A 170 -1.57 2.62 -27.68
CA PRO A 170 -2.45 1.46 -27.46
C PRO A 170 -1.73 0.11 -27.59
N SER A 171 -0.65 0.02 -28.36
CA SER A 171 0.16 -1.19 -28.52
C SER A 171 1.25 -1.36 -27.47
N LYS A 172 1.57 -0.30 -26.71
CA LYS A 172 2.67 -0.28 -25.73
C LYS A 172 2.19 -0.17 -24.28
N MET A 173 0.95 0.27 -24.06
CA MET A 173 0.40 0.45 -22.71
C MET A 173 -0.92 -0.30 -22.54
N GLN A 174 -1.01 -1.07 -21.46
CA GLN A 174 -2.22 -1.73 -20.99
C GLN A 174 -2.63 -1.20 -19.61
N ILE A 175 -3.94 -1.02 -19.39
CA ILE A 175 -4.51 -0.71 -18.09
C ILE A 175 -5.35 -1.90 -17.62
N ASN A 176 -5.07 -2.38 -16.41
CA ASN A 176 -5.80 -3.45 -15.75
C ASN A 176 -6.45 -2.93 -14.46
N TYR A 177 -7.76 -3.11 -14.33
CA TYR A 177 -8.49 -2.67 -13.15
C TYR A 177 -8.46 -3.73 -12.05
N LEU A 178 -8.11 -3.32 -10.83
CA LEU A 178 -8.10 -4.17 -9.64
C LEU A 178 -9.51 -4.49 -9.13
N ASP A 179 -10.51 -3.70 -9.52
CA ASP A 179 -11.91 -3.82 -9.10
C ASP A 179 -12.49 -5.21 -9.40
N GLN A 180 -12.15 -5.80 -10.55
CA GLN A 180 -12.61 -7.14 -10.94
C GLN A 180 -12.09 -8.26 -10.02
N TYR A 181 -11.01 -8.00 -9.28
CA TYR A 181 -10.38 -8.94 -8.37
C TYR A 181 -10.62 -8.61 -6.90
N ARG A 182 -11.39 -7.56 -6.60
CA ARG A 182 -11.52 -6.98 -5.26
C ARG A 182 -11.86 -8.00 -4.18
N SER A 183 -12.79 -8.91 -4.44
CA SER A 183 -13.20 -9.98 -3.49
C SER A 183 -12.08 -10.97 -3.16
N LYS A 184 -11.08 -11.10 -4.05
CA LYS A 184 -9.92 -12.00 -3.87
C LYS A 184 -8.74 -11.30 -3.21
N ILE A 185 -8.51 -10.03 -3.55
CA ILE A 185 -7.33 -9.27 -3.11
C ILE A 185 -7.57 -8.39 -1.89
N THR A 186 -8.80 -8.34 -1.38
CA THR A 186 -9.12 -7.57 -0.18
C THR A 186 -9.79 -8.41 0.90
N PHE A 187 -9.63 -8.02 2.16
CA PHE A 187 -10.34 -8.59 3.30
C PHE A 187 -10.64 -7.51 4.32
N LYS A 188 -11.67 -7.71 5.16
CA LYS A 188 -11.94 -6.83 6.29
C LYS A 188 -11.13 -7.27 7.50
N GLN A 189 -10.31 -6.37 8.03
CA GLN A 189 -9.69 -6.59 9.33
C GLN A 189 -10.76 -6.41 10.41
N LYS A 190 -11.06 -7.47 11.17
CA LYS A 190 -11.91 -7.36 12.36
C LYS A 190 -11.29 -6.29 13.28
N GLN A 191 -12.04 -5.23 13.59
CA GLN A 191 -11.62 -4.26 14.59
C GLN A 191 -11.39 -5.02 15.90
N GLN A 192 -10.25 -4.81 16.58
CA GLN A 192 -10.05 -5.31 17.94
C GLN A 192 -10.92 -4.52 18.93
N GLN A 193 -12.23 -4.67 18.80
CA GLN A 193 -13.22 -4.24 19.80
C GLN A 193 -13.23 -5.29 20.92
N GLN A 194 -12.19 -5.38 21.75
CA GLN A 194 -12.26 -6.18 23.00
C GLN A 194 -11.13 -6.03 24.02
N LYS A 195 -9.96 -5.45 23.70
CA LYS A 195 -8.89 -5.34 24.72
C LYS A 195 -9.03 -4.17 25.69
N VAL A 196 -9.72 -3.09 25.32
CA VAL A 196 -9.97 -1.97 26.25
C VAL A 196 -11.18 -2.24 27.16
N ASN A 197 -12.25 -2.85 26.64
CA ASN A 197 -13.43 -3.17 27.46
C ASN A 197 -13.22 -4.36 28.41
N ASN A 198 -12.36 -5.34 28.09
CA ASN A 198 -12.07 -6.45 29.00
C ASN A 198 -11.11 -6.07 30.14
N GLN A 199 -10.25 -5.07 29.94
CA GLN A 199 -9.41 -4.54 31.03
C GLN A 199 -10.21 -3.64 31.98
N LEU A 200 -11.17 -2.85 31.48
CA LEU A 200 -12.04 -2.07 32.37
C LEU A 200 -13.02 -2.96 33.14
N ASN A 201 -13.59 -3.99 32.51
CA ASN A 201 -14.53 -4.90 33.19
C ASN A 201 -13.87 -5.82 34.23
N SER A 202 -12.55 -6.07 34.17
CA SER A 202 -11.85 -6.81 35.24
C SER A 202 -11.59 -5.94 36.49
N TRP A 203 -11.55 -4.61 36.34
CA TRP A 203 -11.42 -3.67 37.44
C TRP A 203 -12.77 -3.34 38.10
N PHE A 204 -13.88 -3.41 37.34
CA PHE A 204 -15.25 -3.18 37.83
C PHE A 204 -16.04 -4.48 38.04
N SER A 205 -15.39 -5.57 38.44
CA SER A 205 -16.14 -6.72 38.96
C SER A 205 -16.80 -6.33 40.29
N PRO A 206 -18.02 -6.80 40.61
CA PRO A 206 -18.67 -6.50 41.89
C PRO A 206 -17.83 -6.93 43.10
N VAL A 207 -16.94 -7.90 42.94
CA VAL A 207 -15.97 -8.33 43.97
C VAL A 207 -14.88 -7.28 44.19
N SER A 208 -14.35 -6.67 43.12
CA SER A 208 -13.31 -5.64 43.18
C SER A 208 -13.82 -4.34 43.82
N ILE A 209 -15.07 -3.97 43.55
CA ILE A 209 -15.75 -2.81 44.15
C ILE A 209 -15.99 -3.04 45.64
N PHE A 210 -16.37 -4.26 46.05
CA PHE A 210 -16.58 -4.61 47.46
C PHE A 210 -15.31 -4.52 48.31
N VAL A 211 -14.17 -4.96 47.76
CA VAL A 211 -12.86 -4.89 48.45
C VAL A 211 -12.39 -3.44 48.63
N LEU A 212 -12.61 -2.59 47.63
CA LEU A 212 -12.29 -1.15 47.72
C LEU A 212 -13.19 -0.41 48.72
N CYS A 213 -14.48 -0.74 48.78
CA CYS A 213 -15.41 -0.15 49.75
C CYS A 213 -15.12 -0.60 51.19
N LEU A 214 -14.72 -1.86 51.42
CA LEU A 214 -14.31 -2.33 52.75
C LEU A 214 -13.01 -1.68 53.23
N GLY A 215 -12.03 -1.49 52.34
CA GLY A 215 -10.76 -0.85 52.68
C GLY A 215 -10.92 0.62 53.08
N ILE A 216 -11.82 1.36 52.42
CA ILE A 216 -12.11 2.76 52.76
C ILE A 216 -12.87 2.85 54.09
N PHE A 217 -13.81 1.94 54.36
CA PHE A 217 -14.54 1.90 55.65
C PHE A 217 -13.62 1.61 56.85
N LEU A 218 -12.62 0.74 56.69
CA LEU A 218 -11.64 0.44 57.74
C LEU A 218 -10.67 1.60 58.00
N CYS A 219 -10.28 2.34 56.96
CA CYS A 219 -9.44 3.54 57.12
C CYS A 219 -10.18 4.68 57.84
N PHE A 220 -11.47 4.88 57.57
CA PHE A 220 -12.27 5.89 58.29
C PHE A 220 -12.52 5.49 59.76
N PHE A 221 -12.69 4.20 60.06
CA PHE A 221 -12.83 3.74 61.45
C PHE A 221 -11.54 3.90 62.28
N LEU A 222 -10.37 3.72 61.68
CA LEU A 222 -9.09 3.90 62.37
C LEU A 222 -8.73 5.38 62.61
N ILE A 223 -9.19 6.30 61.74
CA ILE A 223 -8.98 7.74 61.91
C ILE A 223 -9.91 8.31 62.99
N TYR A 224 -11.12 7.77 63.15
CA TYR A 224 -12.08 8.24 64.17
C TYR A 224 -11.82 7.71 65.59
N TRP A 225 -10.87 6.79 65.77
CA TRP A 225 -10.47 6.25 67.08
C TRP A 225 -9.11 6.76 67.58
N TRP A 226 -8.49 7.69 66.84
CA TRP A 226 -7.25 8.38 67.23
C TRP A 226 -7.42 9.91 67.30
N ASN A 227 -8.58 10.36 67.78
CA ASN A 227 -8.80 11.71 68.34
C ASN A 227 -9.87 11.59 69.43
#